data_AF-A0A1Q7VQS3-F1
#
_entry.id   AF-A0A1Q7VQS3-F1
#
_cell.length_a   1.000
_cell.length_b   1.000
_cell.length_c   1.000
_cell.angle_alpha   90.00
_cell.angle_beta   90.00
_cell.angle_gamma   90.00
#
_symmetry.space_group_name_H-M   'P 1'
#
loop_
_entity.id
_entity.type
_entity.pdbx_description
1 polymer ?
#
loop_
_entity_poly.entity_id
_entity_poly.type
_entity_poly.pdbx_seq_one_letter_code
_entity_poly.pdbx_strand_id
1 'polypeptide(L)'
;MKPAVGWARRHEPREGDLLSMIRVTDATGRILHGAGRAGPPLYPGQMLNVTSGGGDEGPRALLARVDPGVRRLELKVQDGTTLDVPLYDCPDIPEVRFASLLLPRDVALESVAGFGAKDEELERFDLRFYQGRWEESH
;
A
#
# COMPACT_ATOMS: atom_id res chain seq x y z
N MET A 1 -3.76 -18.61 -6.69
CA MET A 1 -4.31 -17.23 -6.64
C MET A 1 -3.56 -16.39 -7.65
N LYS A 2 -4.24 -15.49 -8.37
CA LYS A 2 -3.59 -14.49 -9.23
C LYS A 2 -3.87 -13.10 -8.66
N PRO A 3 -2.86 -12.39 -8.15
CA PRO A 3 -3.03 -11.00 -7.76
C PRO A 3 -3.10 -10.13 -9.01
N ALA A 4 -4.10 -9.26 -9.08
CA ALA A 4 -4.18 -8.19 -10.06
C ALA A 4 -4.15 -6.86 -9.30
N VAL A 5 -3.10 -6.08 -9.53
CA VAL A 5 -2.98 -4.75 -8.95
C VAL A 5 -3.43 -3.74 -10.00
N GLY A 6 -4.31 -2.82 -9.63
CA GLY A 6 -4.91 -1.87 -10.55
C GLY A 6 -5.03 -0.49 -9.92
N TRP A 7 -4.43 0.50 -10.55
CA TRP A 7 -4.53 1.90 -10.15
C TRP A 7 -5.40 2.63 -11.16
N ALA A 8 -6.27 3.52 -10.69
CA ALA A 8 -7.13 4.28 -11.57
C ALA A 8 -7.33 5.70 -11.03
N ARG A 9 -7.25 6.69 -11.92
CA ARG A 9 -7.75 8.03 -11.64
C ARG A 9 -9.26 8.02 -11.87
N ARG A 10 -10.03 8.66 -10.97
CA ARG A 10 -11.47 8.82 -11.20
C ARG A 10 -11.71 9.73 -12.41
N HIS A 11 -12.68 9.36 -13.25
CA HIS A 11 -13.08 10.16 -14.42
C HIS A 11 -13.68 11.53 -14.01
N GLU A 12 -14.42 11.55 -12.89
CA GLU A 12 -14.93 12.78 -12.26
C GLU A 12 -14.40 12.85 -10.82
N PRO A 13 -13.20 13.40 -10.63
CA PRO A 13 -12.67 13.66 -9.30
C PRO A 13 -13.51 14.77 -8.64
N ARG A 14 -13.73 14.68 -7.33
CA ARG A 14 -13.54 15.92 -6.55
C ARG A 14 -12.07 16.26 -6.77
N GLU A 15 -11.75 17.46 -7.28
CA GLU A 15 -10.42 17.80 -7.83
C GLU A 15 -9.27 17.05 -7.12
N GLY A 16 -8.55 16.21 -7.87
CA GLY A 16 -7.34 15.53 -7.38
C GLY A 16 -7.51 14.14 -6.73
N ASP A 17 -8.70 13.55 -6.66
CA ASP A 17 -8.85 12.21 -6.05
C ASP A 17 -8.34 11.06 -6.94
N LEU A 18 -7.25 10.41 -6.50
CA LEU A 18 -6.80 9.10 -7.02
C LEU A 18 -7.49 7.95 -6.28
N LEU A 19 -7.69 6.83 -6.98
CA LEU A 19 -8.08 5.56 -6.39
C LEU A 19 -6.98 4.53 -6.63
N SER A 20 -6.42 4.00 -5.54
CA SER A 20 -5.51 2.85 -5.58
C SER A 20 -6.24 1.62 -5.08
N MET A 21 -6.18 0.51 -5.81
CA MET A 21 -6.84 -0.73 -5.43
C MET A 21 -5.98 -1.95 -5.77
N ILE A 22 -6.07 -2.97 -4.94
CA ILE A 22 -5.61 -4.31 -5.26
C ILE A 22 -6.79 -5.26 -5.23
N ARG A 23 -6.87 -6.15 -6.22
CA ARG A 23 -7.87 -7.21 -6.29
C ARG A 23 -7.16 -8.55 -6.37
N VAL A 24 -7.47 -9.44 -5.43
CA VAL A 24 -6.96 -10.81 -5.44
C VAL A 24 -8.08 -11.74 -5.87
N THR A 25 -7.79 -12.59 -6.85
CA THR A 25 -8.74 -13.58 -7.35
C THR A 25 -8.21 -15.01 -7.18
N ASP A 26 -9.11 -15.95 -6.95
CA ASP A 26 -8.78 -17.37 -7.03
C ASP A 26 -8.67 -17.84 -8.49
N ALA A 27 -8.42 -19.14 -8.68
CA ALA A 27 -8.25 -19.71 -10.02
C ALA A 27 -9.52 -19.67 -10.88
N THR A 28 -10.70 -19.53 -10.26
CA THR A 28 -11.99 -19.44 -10.93
C THR A 28 -12.37 -17.99 -11.28
N GLY A 29 -11.58 -17.02 -10.83
CA GLY A 29 -11.86 -15.60 -10.99
C GLY A 29 -12.75 -15.01 -9.89
N ARG A 30 -13.14 -15.80 -8.88
CA ARG A 30 -13.84 -15.28 -7.69
C ARG A 30 -12.92 -14.30 -6.98
N ILE A 31 -13.46 -13.14 -6.64
CA ILE A 31 -12.76 -12.13 -5.84
C ILE A 31 -12.63 -12.67 -4.42
N LEU A 32 -11.39 -12.88 -3.99
CA LEU A 32 -11.08 -13.25 -2.61
C LEU A 32 -10.91 -12.02 -1.73
N HIS A 33 -10.38 -10.94 -2.30
CA HIS A 33 -10.02 -9.76 -1.54
C HIS A 33 -9.97 -8.51 -2.44
N GLY A 34 -10.40 -7.37 -1.88
CA GLY A 34 -10.11 -6.05 -2.39
C GLY A 34 -9.67 -5.12 -1.26
N ALA A 35 -8.54 -4.44 -1.41
CA ALA A 35 -8.18 -3.29 -0.59
C ALA A 35 -8.09 -2.07 -1.52
N GLY A 36 -8.54 -0.93 -1.05
CA GLY A 36 -8.39 0.29 -1.82
C GLY A 36 -8.56 1.53 -0.97
N ARG A 37 -8.02 2.63 -1.46
CA ARG A 37 -8.17 3.93 -0.83
C ARG A 37 -8.29 5.02 -1.88
N ALA A 38 -9.27 5.89 -1.65
CA ALA A 38 -9.41 7.14 -2.37
C ALA A 38 -8.70 8.28 -1.62
N GLY A 39 -8.31 9.32 -2.34
CA GLY A 39 -7.80 10.57 -1.79
C GLY A 39 -6.76 11.22 -2.72
N PRO A 40 -6.08 12.28 -2.28
CA PRO A 40 -5.07 12.96 -3.10
C PRO A 40 -3.86 12.04 -3.35
N PRO A 41 -3.04 12.28 -4.38
CA PRO A 41 -1.85 11.47 -4.65
C PRO A 41 -0.97 11.30 -3.40
N LEU A 42 -0.63 12.42 -2.76
CA LEU A 42 -0.02 12.50 -1.43
C LEU A 42 -0.77 13.54 -0.59
N TYR A 43 -0.87 13.33 0.72
CA TYR A 43 -1.35 14.41 1.60
C TYR A 43 -0.27 15.49 1.74
N PRO A 44 -0.64 16.77 1.96
CA PRO A 44 0.34 17.85 2.08
C PRO A 44 1.44 17.56 3.11
N GLY A 45 2.70 17.68 2.68
CA GLY A 45 3.88 17.43 3.52
C GLY A 45 4.24 15.96 3.75
N GLN A 46 3.49 15.02 3.17
CA GLN A 46 3.79 13.58 3.25
C GLN A 46 4.46 13.10 1.96
N MET A 47 5.41 12.20 2.10
CA MET A 47 6.01 11.39 1.03
C MET A 47 5.34 10.02 0.90
N LEU A 48 4.66 9.55 1.95
CA LEU A 48 4.02 8.23 1.99
C LEU A 48 2.54 8.31 2.37
N ASN A 49 1.68 7.79 1.50
CA ASN A 49 0.26 7.53 1.78
C ASN A 49 0.04 6.03 1.87
N VAL A 50 0.17 5.45 3.07
CA VAL A 50 0.08 4.00 3.28
C VAL A 50 -1.31 3.57 3.73
N THR A 51 -1.75 2.40 3.29
CA THR A 51 -2.96 1.73 3.77
C THR A 51 -2.72 0.24 3.82
N SER A 52 -3.22 -0.40 4.86
CA SER A 52 -3.25 -1.85 4.95
C SER A 52 -4.66 -2.32 5.28
N GLY A 53 -5.04 -3.46 4.72
CA GLY A 53 -6.34 -4.06 4.94
C GLY A 53 -6.47 -5.41 4.25
N GLY A 54 -7.62 -6.03 4.42
CA GLY A 54 -7.92 -7.39 4.01
C GLY A 54 -9.43 -7.59 3.98
N GLY A 55 -9.90 -8.64 3.32
CA GLY A 55 -11.27 -9.15 3.53
C GLY A 55 -11.25 -10.26 4.56
N ASP A 56 -12.39 -10.89 4.81
CA ASP A 56 -12.52 -12.05 5.72
C ASP A 56 -11.68 -13.25 5.24
N GLU A 57 -11.54 -13.40 3.92
CA GLU A 57 -10.73 -14.43 3.27
C GLU A 57 -9.47 -13.84 2.62
N GLY A 58 -8.43 -14.68 2.48
CA GLY A 58 -7.23 -14.34 1.72
C GLY A 58 -6.17 -13.53 2.47
N PRO A 59 -5.12 -13.08 1.75
CA PRO A 59 -3.98 -12.38 2.33
C PRO A 59 -4.33 -10.95 2.77
N ARG A 60 -3.50 -10.40 3.66
CA ARG A 60 -3.53 -8.97 3.98
C ARG A 60 -2.78 -8.20 2.89
N ALA A 61 -3.35 -7.10 2.44
CA ALA A 61 -2.70 -6.20 1.49
C ALA A 61 -2.06 -5.00 2.20
N LEU A 62 -0.92 -4.58 1.67
CA LEU A 62 -0.32 -3.28 1.86
C LEU A 62 -0.39 -2.54 0.52
N LEU A 63 -0.86 -1.29 0.56
CA LEU A 63 -0.85 -0.37 -0.57
C LEU A 63 -0.21 0.94 -0.13
N ALA A 64 0.63 1.53 -0.97
CA ALA A 64 1.13 2.86 -0.75
C ALA A 64 1.11 3.69 -2.04
N ARG A 65 0.87 4.99 -1.89
CA ARG A 65 1.29 6.00 -2.87
C ARG A 65 2.51 6.69 -2.29
N VAL A 66 3.51 6.88 -3.14
CA VAL A 66 4.88 7.16 -2.72
C VAL A 66 5.42 8.30 -3.57
N ASP A 67 6.08 9.26 -2.93
CA ASP A 67 6.76 10.36 -3.61
C ASP A 67 7.81 9.83 -4.61
N PRO A 68 7.93 10.38 -5.84
CA PRO A 68 8.91 9.94 -6.83
C PRO A 68 10.38 10.05 -6.39
N GLY A 69 10.68 10.87 -5.38
CA GLY A 69 12.00 10.99 -4.75
C GLY A 69 12.38 9.78 -3.89
N VAL A 70 11.41 9.00 -3.41
CA VAL A 70 11.64 7.75 -2.67
C VAL A 70 12.12 6.66 -3.64
N ARG A 71 13.28 6.09 -3.33
CA ARG A 71 13.95 5.07 -4.14
C ARG A 71 13.71 3.65 -3.63
N ARG A 72 13.46 3.50 -2.34
CA ARG A 72 13.25 2.21 -1.69
C ARG A 72 12.21 2.35 -0.60
N LEU A 73 11.39 1.30 -0.44
CA LEU A 73 10.34 1.26 0.56
C LEU A 73 10.49 -0.04 1.34
N GLU A 74 10.62 0.05 2.66
CA GLU A 74 10.72 -1.09 3.55
C GLU A 74 9.46 -1.22 4.39
N LEU A 75 8.95 -2.44 4.53
CA LEU A 75 7.98 -2.83 5.54
C LEU A 75 8.72 -3.53 6.68
N LYS A 76 8.57 -3.01 7.89
CA LYS A 76 8.98 -3.69 9.11
C LYS A 76 7.78 -4.39 9.74
N VAL A 77 7.96 -5.66 10.09
CA VAL A 77 6.98 -6.48 10.81
C VAL A 77 7.46 -6.73 12.24
N GLN A 78 6.53 -7.06 13.14
CA GLN A 78 6.82 -7.11 14.58
C GLN A 78 7.80 -8.19 15.00
N ASP A 79 8.00 -9.24 14.19
CA ASP A 79 9.01 -10.27 14.45
C ASP A 79 10.45 -9.80 14.16
N GLY A 80 10.62 -8.55 13.72
CA GLY A 80 11.91 -7.93 13.39
C GLY A 80 12.31 -8.08 11.93
N THR A 81 11.54 -8.83 11.11
CA THR A 81 11.79 -8.97 9.68
C THR A 81 11.54 -7.64 8.95
N THR A 82 12.41 -7.35 7.99
CA THR A 82 12.26 -6.23 7.05
C THR A 82 12.04 -6.80 5.66
N LEU A 83 11.02 -6.30 4.96
CA LEU A 83 10.64 -6.70 3.61
C LEU A 83 10.73 -5.50 2.67
N ASP A 84 11.37 -5.69 1.52
CA ASP A 84 11.30 -4.70 0.44
C ASP A 84 9.90 -4.68 -0.18
N VAL A 85 9.33 -3.48 -0.32
CA VAL A 85 8.04 -3.26 -0.97
C VAL A 85 8.28 -2.77 -2.39
N PRO A 86 7.87 -3.51 -3.43
CA PRO A 86 8.07 -3.11 -4.82
C PRO A 86 7.39 -1.78 -5.16
N LEU A 87 8.12 -0.92 -5.88
CA LEU A 87 7.64 0.36 -6.39
C LEU A 87 7.34 0.25 -7.89
N TYR A 88 6.22 0.83 -8.30
CA TYR A 88 5.70 0.80 -9.66
C TYR A 88 5.42 2.22 -10.14
N ASP A 89 5.99 2.56 -11.29
CA ASP A 89 5.74 3.84 -11.96
C ASP A 89 4.46 3.76 -12.81
N CYS A 90 3.71 4.85 -12.88
CA CYS A 90 2.52 4.97 -13.71
C CYS A 90 2.67 6.21 -14.61
N PRO A 91 2.87 6.04 -15.93
CA PRO A 91 3.05 7.18 -16.84
C PRO A 91 1.88 8.17 -16.83
N ASP A 92 0.66 7.69 -16.57
CA ASP A 92 -0.56 8.51 -16.54
C ASP A 92 -0.74 9.29 -15.23
N ILE A 93 0.02 8.92 -14.19
CA ILE A 93 0.00 9.50 -12.84
C ILE A 93 1.45 9.73 -12.38
N PRO A 94 2.21 10.62 -13.03
CA PRO A 94 3.64 10.78 -12.77
C PRO A 94 3.94 11.45 -11.42
N GLU A 95 2.94 12.07 -10.78
CA GLU A 95 3.12 12.75 -9.50
C GLU A 95 3.36 11.79 -8.32
N VAL A 96 3.10 10.49 -8.48
CA VAL A 96 3.36 9.46 -7.46
C VAL A 96 3.80 8.14 -8.08
N ARG A 97 4.51 7.35 -7.29
CA ARG A 97 4.73 5.93 -7.52
C ARG A 97 3.74 5.13 -6.68
N PHE A 98 3.44 3.92 -7.10
CA PHE A 98 2.58 3.01 -6.35
C PHE A 98 3.40 1.88 -5.76
N ALA A 99 3.04 1.43 -4.57
CA ALA A 99 3.63 0.26 -3.94
C ALA A 99 2.55 -0.73 -3.53
N SER A 100 2.82 -2.02 -3.67
CA SER A 100 1.94 -3.06 -3.14
C SER A 100 2.69 -4.29 -2.69
N LEU A 101 2.18 -4.91 -1.62
CA LEU A 101 2.65 -6.19 -1.13
C LEU A 101 1.46 -7.00 -0.58
N LEU A 102 1.43 -8.29 -0.88
CA LEU A 102 0.52 -9.24 -0.25
C LEU A 102 1.26 -10.00 0.84
N LEU A 103 0.64 -10.06 2.01
CA LEU A 103 1.23 -10.61 3.23
C LEU A 103 0.38 -11.77 3.73
N PRO A 104 1.00 -12.77 4.38
CA PRO A 104 0.26 -13.72 5.19
C PRO A 104 -0.62 -12.98 6.21
N ARG A 105 -1.78 -13.56 6.50
CA ARG A 105 -2.86 -12.90 7.25
C ARG A 105 -2.48 -12.60 8.71
N ASP A 106 -1.66 -13.48 9.26
CA ASP A 106 -1.18 -13.55 10.63
C ASP A 106 0.06 -12.67 10.88
N VAL A 107 0.64 -12.06 9.84
CA VAL A 107 1.78 -11.17 9.99
C VAL A 107 1.36 -9.85 10.62
N ALA A 108 1.95 -9.56 11.79
CA ALA A 108 1.74 -8.33 12.52
C ALA A 108 2.65 -7.21 11.98
N LEU A 109 2.06 -6.09 11.57
CA LEU A 109 2.77 -4.98 10.94
C LEU A 109 3.26 -3.97 11.98
N GLU A 110 4.45 -3.41 11.77
CA GLU A 110 5.03 -2.38 12.63
C GLU A 110 5.05 -1.02 11.93
N SER A 111 5.78 -0.88 10.83
CA SER A 111 5.92 0.40 10.14
C SER A 111 6.33 0.22 8.68
N VAL A 112 6.13 1.27 7.87
CA VAL A 112 6.70 1.37 6.53
C VAL A 112 7.60 2.59 6.47
N ALA A 113 8.82 2.44 5.95
CA ALA A 113 9.78 3.52 5.82
C ALA A 113 10.19 3.72 4.35
N GLY A 114 10.23 4.97 3.91
CA GLY A 114 10.66 5.39 2.58
C GLY A 114 12.07 5.98 2.64
N PHE A 115 12.92 5.54 1.72
CA PHE A 115 14.32 5.93 1.66
C PHE A 115 14.65 6.67 0.36
N GLY A 116 15.52 7.68 0.47
CA GLY A 116 16.01 8.48 -0.63
C GLY A 116 17.12 7.80 -1.42
N ALA A 117 17.77 8.58 -2.30
CA ALA A 117 18.81 8.07 -3.20
C ALA A 117 20.15 7.79 -2.50
N LYS A 118 20.35 8.29 -1.27
CA LYS A 118 21.55 8.08 -0.46
C LYS A 118 21.25 7.16 0.73
N ASP A 119 20.19 6.36 0.64
CA ASP A 119 19.67 5.49 1.71
C ASP A 119 19.32 6.24 3.01
N GLU A 120 19.05 7.54 2.92
CA GLU A 120 18.50 8.32 4.02
C GLU A 120 17.01 8.01 4.21
N GLU A 121 16.58 7.78 5.45
CA GLU A 121 15.15 7.66 5.77
C GLU A 121 14.50 9.03 5.60
N LEU A 122 13.53 9.11 4.68
CA LEU A 122 12.81 10.34 4.37
C LEU A 122 11.52 10.48 5.18
N GLU A 123 10.80 9.37 5.34
CA GLU A 123 9.58 9.29 6.14
C GLU A 123 9.35 7.87 6.65
N ARG A 124 8.74 7.77 7.83
CA ARG A 124 8.25 6.53 8.41
C ARG A 124 6.78 6.66 8.80
N PHE A 125 6.00 5.69 8.36
CA PHE A 125 4.58 5.56 8.64
C PHE A 125 4.34 4.44 9.65
N ASP A 126 3.74 4.76 10.79
CA ASP A 126 3.38 3.79 11.83
C ASP A 126 2.14 2.98 11.43
N LEU A 127 2.28 1.65 11.39
CA LEU A 127 1.20 0.74 11.03
C LEU A 127 0.48 0.14 12.24
N ARG A 128 0.95 0.37 13.48
CA ARG A 128 0.36 -0.22 14.69
C ARG A 128 -1.10 0.18 14.90
N PHE A 129 -1.48 1.38 14.46
CA PHE A 129 -2.89 1.79 14.45
C PHE A 129 -3.74 0.92 13.50
N TYR A 130 -3.24 0.62 12.30
CA TYR A 130 -3.93 -0.27 11.35
C TYR A 130 -3.88 -1.73 11.81
N GLN A 131 -2.84 -2.11 12.56
CA GLN A 131 -2.74 -3.43 13.20
C GLN A 131 -3.83 -3.62 14.25
N GLY A 132 -4.03 -2.67 15.18
CA GLY A 132 -5.08 -2.79 16.20
C GLY A 132 -6.48 -2.96 15.57
N ARG A 133 -6.80 -2.17 14.53
CA ARG A 133 -8.06 -2.33 13.79
C ARG A 133 -8.18 -3.69 13.08
N TRP A 134 -7.07 -4.23 12.60
CA TRP A 134 -7.04 -5.52 11.92
C TRP A 134 -7.39 -6.66 12.89
N GLU A 135 -6.83 -6.62 14.09
CA GLU A 135 -7.07 -7.58 15.18
C GLU A 135 -8.47 -7.46 15.80
N GLU A 136 -9.05 -6.26 15.83
CA GLU A 136 -10.44 -6.08 16.26
C GLU A 136 -11.46 -6.69 15.29
N SER A 137 -11.06 -6.85 14.02
CA SER A 137 -11.95 -7.29 12.95
C SER A 137 -11.81 -8.77 12.59
N HIS A 138 -10.79 -9.48 13.09
CA HIS A 138 -10.46 -10.87 12.74
C HIS A 138 -9.75 -11.62 13.87
#